data_AF-A0A2W7A619-F1
#
_entry.id   AF-A0A2W7A619-F1
#
_cell.length_a   1.000
_cell.length_b   1.000
_cell.length_c   1.000
_cell.angle_alpha   90.00
_cell.angle_beta   90.00
_cell.angle_gamma   90.00
#
_symmetry.space_group_name_H-M   'P 1'
#
loop_
_entity.id
_entity.type
_entity.pdbx_description
1 polymer ?
#
loop_
_entity_poly.entity_id
_entity_poly.type
_entity_poly.pdbx_seq_one_letter_code
_entity_poly.pdbx_strand_id
1 'polypeptide(L)'
;MPDENADRLVIPGERVGPVTAQTSRVDLANFYGEAALSDRPVSLGEGTTELGTVVNADTDQQFAVVWADAAQSRPRLIKDFGQAWQIPEGLGVGVPYSTVQAVLGDFDLYGFAWDYGGTIVLENTALAQYDDALWLRLAPSDEAIAAHLDAYEATMGDGIFASSDPNLTVLELTVYEMVVSFDVDP
;
A
#
# COMPACT_ATOMS: atom_id res chain seq x y z
N MET A 1 -18.11 -13.12 17.49
CA MET A 1 -17.24 -13.69 16.46
C MET A 1 -16.87 -12.54 15.54
N PRO A 2 -15.59 -12.23 15.28
CA PRO A 2 -15.28 -11.33 14.18
C PRO A 2 -15.78 -11.98 12.90
N ASP A 3 -16.43 -11.21 12.04
CA ASP A 3 -17.12 -11.70 10.85
C ASP A 3 -16.10 -12.31 9.87
N GLU A 4 -16.06 -13.64 9.77
CA GLU A 4 -15.13 -14.37 8.88
C GLU A 4 -15.46 -14.16 7.38
N ASN A 5 -16.53 -13.42 7.07
CA ASN A 5 -17.00 -13.12 5.71
C ASN A 5 -16.82 -11.65 5.30
N ALA A 6 -16.08 -10.85 6.07
CA ALA A 6 -15.72 -9.50 5.64
C ALA A 6 -14.85 -9.59 4.38
N ASP A 7 -15.36 -9.08 3.24
CA ASP A 7 -14.61 -8.99 1.99
C ASP A 7 -13.41 -8.04 2.18
N ARG A 8 -12.22 -8.64 2.24
CA ARG A 8 -10.94 -7.94 2.43
C ARG A 8 -10.08 -7.96 1.16
N LEU A 9 -10.71 -8.25 0.02
CA LEU A 9 -10.04 -8.26 -1.26
C LEU A 9 -9.89 -6.84 -1.79
N VAL A 10 -8.70 -6.54 -2.30
CA VAL A 10 -8.38 -5.30 -2.98
C VAL A 10 -8.26 -5.59 -4.46
N ILE A 11 -9.12 -5.03 -5.29
CA ILE A 11 -8.98 -5.04 -6.74
C ILE A 11 -8.52 -3.64 -7.14
N PRO A 12 -7.23 -3.41 -7.41
CA PRO A 12 -6.70 -2.08 -7.67
C PRO A 12 -7.46 -1.35 -8.77
N GLY A 13 -7.77 -0.08 -8.57
CA GLY A 13 -8.56 0.73 -9.52
C GLY A 13 -10.07 0.46 -9.49
N GLU A 14 -10.52 -0.67 -8.94
CA GLU A 14 -11.94 -1.04 -8.93
C GLU A 14 -12.57 -0.94 -7.53
N ARG A 15 -12.01 -1.64 -6.54
CA ARG A 15 -12.59 -1.70 -5.19
C ARG A 15 -11.62 -2.14 -4.09
N VAL A 16 -11.94 -1.77 -2.86
CA VAL A 16 -11.31 -2.22 -1.61
C VAL A 16 -12.42 -2.74 -0.70
N GLY A 17 -12.61 -4.07 -0.67
CA GLY A 17 -13.79 -4.66 -0.06
C GLY A 17 -15.08 -4.05 -0.66
N PRO A 18 -15.97 -3.46 0.15
CA PRO A 18 -17.17 -2.78 -0.34
C PRO A 18 -16.91 -1.35 -0.86
N VAL A 19 -15.71 -0.79 -0.70
CA VAL A 19 -15.39 0.59 -1.07
C VAL A 19 -15.02 0.65 -2.56
N THR A 20 -15.60 1.59 -3.30
CA THR A 20 -15.37 1.84 -4.72
C THR A 20 -15.11 3.33 -4.96
N ALA A 21 -14.78 3.72 -6.18
CA ALA A 21 -14.62 5.12 -6.58
C ALA A 21 -15.90 5.99 -6.39
N GLN A 22 -17.06 5.39 -6.10
CA GLN A 22 -18.32 6.10 -5.83
C GLN A 22 -18.73 6.09 -4.35
N THR A 23 -17.93 5.49 -3.47
CA THR A 23 -18.27 5.34 -2.05
C THR A 23 -18.07 6.66 -1.32
N SER A 24 -19.13 7.18 -0.70
CA SER A 24 -19.05 8.36 0.16
C SER A 24 -18.65 8.01 1.60
N ARG A 25 -18.34 9.01 2.43
CA ARG A 25 -18.15 8.81 3.88
C ARG A 25 -19.41 8.18 4.51
N VAL A 26 -20.60 8.63 4.11
CA VAL A 26 -21.87 8.10 4.63
C VAL A 26 -21.99 6.60 4.33
N ASP A 27 -21.52 6.16 3.16
CA ASP A 27 -21.49 4.74 2.80
C ASP A 27 -20.49 3.97 3.67
N LEU A 28 -19.31 4.53 3.99
CA LEU A 28 -18.40 3.92 4.96
C LEU A 28 -19.07 3.70 6.32
N ALA A 29 -19.87 4.66 6.78
CA ALA A 29 -20.60 4.54 8.04
C ALA A 29 -21.67 3.45 7.98
N ASN A 30 -22.29 3.25 6.81
CA ASN A 30 -23.23 2.15 6.59
C ASN A 30 -22.54 0.78 6.55
N PHE A 31 -21.32 0.70 6.00
CA PHE A 31 -20.57 -0.55 5.88
C PHE A 31 -19.93 -0.99 7.19
N TYR A 32 -19.29 -0.05 7.90
CA TYR A 32 -18.44 -0.36 9.06
C TYR A 32 -19.01 0.14 10.39
N GLY A 33 -20.01 1.03 10.35
CA GLY A 33 -20.54 1.71 11.53
C GLY A 33 -19.73 2.93 11.91
N GLU A 34 -20.41 3.98 12.39
CA GLU A 34 -19.78 5.27 12.74
C GLU A 34 -18.65 5.12 13.77
N ALA A 35 -18.77 4.18 14.71
CA ALA A 35 -17.77 3.94 15.75
C ALA A 35 -16.44 3.36 15.21
N ALA A 36 -16.45 2.80 14.00
CA ALA A 36 -15.25 2.29 13.33
C ALA A 36 -14.51 3.37 12.53
N LEU A 37 -15.07 4.59 12.43
CA LEU A 37 -14.56 5.65 11.57
C LEU A 37 -13.91 6.77 12.38
N SER A 38 -12.78 7.26 11.88
CA SER A 38 -12.08 8.43 12.42
C SER A 38 -11.71 9.39 11.30
N ASP A 39 -12.37 10.53 11.24
CA ASP A 39 -12.05 11.59 10.29
C ASP A 39 -10.83 12.37 10.81
N ARG A 40 -9.72 12.30 10.07
CA ARG A 40 -8.46 12.96 10.43
C ARG A 40 -7.59 13.19 9.20
N PRO A 41 -6.64 14.14 9.25
CA PRO A 41 -5.65 14.28 8.20
C PRO A 41 -4.86 12.98 8.00
N VAL A 42 -4.71 12.56 6.74
CA VAL A 42 -3.94 11.37 6.34
C VAL A 42 -2.68 11.83 5.62
N SER A 43 -1.53 11.26 6.01
CA SER A 43 -0.22 11.62 5.43
C SER A 43 -0.07 11.07 4.02
N LEU A 44 0.38 11.91 3.08
CA LEU A 44 0.66 11.52 1.70
C LEU A 44 2.15 11.43 1.37
N GLY A 45 3.02 11.70 2.35
CA GLY A 45 4.44 11.90 2.13
C GLY A 45 4.79 13.38 1.98
N GLU A 46 6.09 13.67 2.01
CA GLU A 46 6.70 15.00 1.91
C GLU A 46 6.21 16.00 2.97
N GLY A 47 5.76 15.49 4.12
CA GLY A 47 5.15 16.30 5.17
C GLY A 47 3.77 16.86 4.83
N THR A 48 3.14 16.38 3.75
CA THR A 48 1.80 16.79 3.34
C THR A 48 0.73 15.85 3.88
N THR A 49 -0.45 16.42 4.15
CA THR A 49 -1.61 15.67 4.63
C THR A 49 -2.87 16.14 3.92
N GLU A 50 -3.81 15.23 3.70
CA GLU A 50 -5.10 15.51 3.07
C GLU A 50 -6.26 15.09 3.97
N LEU A 51 -7.46 15.57 3.67
CA LEU A 51 -8.67 15.13 4.35
C LEU A 51 -8.89 13.63 4.12
N GLY A 52 -8.97 12.87 5.21
CA GLY A 52 -9.23 11.44 5.14
C GLY A 52 -10.11 10.91 6.26
N THR A 53 -10.51 9.66 6.07
CA THR A 53 -11.27 8.87 7.04
C THR A 53 -10.55 7.54 7.23
N VAL A 54 -10.12 7.27 8.47
CA VAL A 54 -9.53 5.98 8.84
C VAL A 54 -10.63 5.05 9.31
N VAL A 55 -10.65 3.84 8.76
CA VAL A 55 -11.60 2.77 9.09
C VAL A 55 -10.88 1.75 9.96
N ASN A 56 -11.52 1.27 11.04
CA ASN A 56 -11.00 0.25 11.96
C ASN A 56 -9.56 0.53 12.43
N ALA A 57 -9.32 1.76 12.90
CA ALA A 57 -8.00 2.21 13.33
C ALA A 57 -7.34 1.25 14.34
N ASP A 58 -6.02 1.09 14.23
CA ASP A 58 -5.18 0.25 15.09
C ASP A 58 -5.54 -1.25 15.05
N THR A 59 -6.06 -1.74 13.92
CA THR A 59 -6.35 -3.16 13.69
C THR A 59 -5.76 -3.66 12.37
N ASP A 60 -5.67 -4.98 12.21
CA ASP A 60 -5.26 -5.60 10.93
C ASP A 60 -6.22 -5.30 9.78
N GLN A 61 -7.43 -4.80 10.07
CA GLN A 61 -8.44 -4.41 9.08
C GLN A 61 -8.43 -2.90 8.82
N GLN A 62 -7.45 -2.17 9.33
CA GLN A 62 -7.33 -0.74 9.09
C GLN A 62 -7.18 -0.43 7.60
N PHE A 63 -7.74 0.69 7.16
CA PHE A 63 -7.30 1.42 5.98
C PHE A 63 -7.71 2.89 6.11
N ALA A 64 -7.06 3.76 5.36
CA ALA A 64 -7.33 5.19 5.30
C ALA A 64 -7.84 5.57 3.91
N VAL A 65 -9.04 6.14 3.85
CA VAL A 65 -9.59 6.75 2.64
C VAL A 65 -9.15 8.19 2.58
N VAL A 66 -8.53 8.58 1.47
CA VAL A 66 -8.22 9.98 1.16
C VAL A 66 -9.26 10.47 0.18
N TRP A 67 -9.94 11.56 0.51
CA TRP A 67 -11.07 12.05 -0.25
C TRP A 67 -10.63 12.93 -1.42
N ALA A 68 -11.34 12.86 -2.53
CA ALA A 68 -11.08 13.73 -3.68
C ALA A 68 -11.72 15.13 -3.53
N ASP A 69 -12.61 15.29 -2.54
CA ASP A 69 -13.34 16.52 -2.28
C ASP A 69 -13.66 16.70 -0.80
N ALA A 70 -13.91 17.94 -0.39
CA ALA A 70 -14.23 18.28 1.00
C ALA A 70 -15.61 17.77 1.47
N ALA A 71 -16.50 17.39 0.54
CA ALA A 71 -17.78 16.78 0.87
C ALA A 71 -17.65 15.27 1.14
N GLN A 72 -16.45 14.71 1.00
CA GLN A 72 -16.14 13.29 1.18
C GLN A 72 -17.07 12.40 0.33
N SER A 73 -17.34 12.85 -0.89
CA SER A 73 -18.33 12.23 -1.77
C SER A 73 -17.75 11.09 -2.62
N ARG A 74 -16.45 11.14 -2.89
CA ARG A 74 -15.73 10.09 -3.63
C ARG A 74 -14.30 9.91 -3.12
N PRO A 75 -13.79 8.67 -3.01
CA PRO A 75 -12.41 8.42 -2.67
C PRO A 75 -11.50 8.84 -3.83
N ARG A 76 -10.32 9.37 -3.49
CA ARG A 76 -9.21 9.55 -4.45
C ARG A 76 -8.28 8.35 -4.42
N LEU A 77 -7.85 7.99 -3.22
CA LEU A 77 -6.99 6.84 -2.98
C LEU A 77 -7.26 6.23 -1.61
N ILE A 78 -6.79 5.01 -1.41
CA ILE A 78 -6.81 4.29 -0.15
C ILE A 78 -5.40 3.84 0.18
N LYS A 79 -5.00 4.01 1.44
CA LYS A 79 -3.67 3.65 1.95
C LYS A 79 -3.73 3.21 3.41
N ASP A 80 -2.58 3.08 4.08
CA ASP A 80 -2.46 2.71 5.50
C ASP A 80 -3.19 1.40 5.85
N PHE A 81 -3.14 0.44 4.93
CA PHE A 81 -3.77 -0.87 5.09
C PHE A 81 -3.15 -1.65 6.24
N GLY A 82 -4.00 -2.31 7.02
CA GLY A 82 -3.58 -3.40 7.90
C GLY A 82 -3.33 -4.70 7.12
N GLN A 83 -2.76 -5.69 7.81
CA GLN A 83 -2.29 -6.95 7.21
C GLN A 83 -3.41 -7.85 6.67
N ALA A 84 -4.66 -7.57 7.01
CA ALA A 84 -5.79 -8.39 6.56
C ALA A 84 -6.20 -8.13 5.10
N TRP A 85 -5.70 -7.06 4.48
CA TRP A 85 -6.03 -6.66 3.11
C TRP A 85 -5.01 -7.15 2.10
N GLN A 86 -5.48 -7.76 1.02
CA GLN A 86 -4.63 -8.31 -0.04
C GLN A 86 -5.29 -8.19 -1.41
N ILE A 87 -4.47 -8.12 -2.46
CA ILE A 87 -4.91 -8.28 -3.85
C ILE A 87 -5.14 -9.77 -4.18
N PRO A 88 -5.85 -10.11 -5.28
CA PRO A 88 -6.10 -11.51 -5.67
C PRO A 88 -4.83 -12.37 -5.77
N GLU A 89 -3.71 -11.75 -6.12
CA GLU A 89 -2.40 -12.38 -6.25
C GLU A 89 -1.70 -12.62 -4.89
N GLY A 90 -2.35 -12.26 -3.78
CA GLY A 90 -1.89 -12.51 -2.42
C GLY A 90 -0.85 -11.51 -1.91
N LEU A 91 -0.69 -10.37 -2.58
CA LEU A 91 0.17 -9.28 -2.12
C LEU A 91 -0.61 -8.30 -1.24
N GLY A 92 0.05 -7.81 -0.18
CA GLY A 92 -0.51 -6.88 0.79
C GLY A 92 0.54 -6.53 1.84
N VAL A 93 0.17 -5.73 2.85
CA VAL A 93 1.10 -5.32 3.92
C VAL A 93 1.56 -6.56 4.71
N GLY A 94 2.87 -6.63 4.98
CA GLY A 94 3.53 -7.73 5.68
C GLY A 94 3.98 -8.89 4.78
N VAL A 95 3.66 -8.87 3.48
CA VAL A 95 4.10 -9.93 2.56
C VAL A 95 5.61 -9.85 2.36
N PRO A 96 6.35 -10.98 2.45
CA PRO A 96 7.79 -10.99 2.30
C PRO A 96 8.23 -10.83 0.85
N TYR A 97 9.43 -10.27 0.66
CA TYR A 97 10.04 -10.03 -0.64
C TYR A 97 10.07 -11.23 -1.58
N SER A 98 10.33 -12.42 -1.03
CA SER A 98 10.37 -13.66 -1.82
C SER A 98 9.01 -14.00 -2.46
N THR A 99 7.91 -13.71 -1.77
CA THR A 99 6.56 -13.86 -2.34
C THR A 99 6.30 -12.80 -3.41
N VAL A 100 6.73 -11.56 -3.18
CA VAL A 100 6.63 -10.47 -4.16
C VAL A 100 7.37 -10.84 -5.45
N GLN A 101 8.61 -11.34 -5.35
CA GLN A 101 9.38 -11.85 -6.49
C GLN A 101 8.70 -13.02 -7.19
N ALA A 102 8.11 -13.95 -6.44
CA ALA A 102 7.40 -15.08 -7.03
C ALA A 102 6.16 -14.66 -7.85
N VAL A 103 5.50 -13.58 -7.45
CA VAL A 103 4.31 -13.04 -8.14
C VAL A 103 4.70 -12.15 -9.33
N LEU A 104 5.62 -11.22 -9.13
CA LEU A 104 5.97 -10.20 -10.13
C LEU A 104 6.99 -10.68 -11.17
N GLY A 105 7.84 -11.64 -10.79
CA GLY A 105 9.04 -11.99 -11.56
C GLY A 105 10.16 -10.99 -11.34
N ASP A 106 10.86 -10.63 -12.41
CA ASP A 106 11.86 -9.56 -12.39
C ASP A 106 11.14 -8.20 -12.38
N PHE A 107 11.57 -7.31 -11.50
CA PHE A 107 11.02 -5.96 -11.38
C PHE A 107 12.09 -5.00 -10.89
N ASP A 108 11.82 -3.71 -11.02
CA ASP A 108 12.66 -2.66 -10.47
C ASP A 108 11.97 -2.00 -9.26
N LEU A 109 12.76 -1.43 -8.36
CA LEU A 109 12.25 -0.62 -7.25
C LEU A 109 13.11 0.62 -7.04
N TYR A 110 12.50 1.68 -6.52
CA TYR A 110 13.22 2.87 -6.10
C TYR A 110 13.99 2.62 -4.82
N GLY A 111 15.15 3.28 -4.66
CA GLY A 111 15.99 3.19 -3.47
C GLY A 111 15.31 3.62 -2.18
N PHE A 112 15.90 3.29 -1.04
CA PHE A 112 15.34 3.55 0.29
C PHE A 112 15.70 4.94 0.85
N ALA A 113 15.21 5.21 2.07
CA ALA A 113 15.49 6.39 2.90
C ALA A 113 14.87 7.72 2.44
N TRP A 114 13.73 7.66 1.75
CA TRP A 114 12.87 8.79 1.44
C TRP A 114 11.40 8.35 1.43
N ASP A 115 10.46 9.28 1.37
CA ASP A 115 9.05 9.02 1.66
C ASP A 115 8.37 8.01 0.73
N TYR A 116 8.87 7.86 -0.50
CA TYR A 116 8.39 6.85 -1.46
C TYR A 116 9.45 5.79 -1.77
N GLY A 117 10.45 5.66 -0.92
CA GLY A 117 11.51 4.67 -1.09
C GLY A 117 10.98 3.24 -1.04
N GLY A 118 11.65 2.35 -1.78
CA GLY A 118 11.22 0.96 -1.92
C GLY A 118 9.96 0.76 -2.77
N THR A 119 9.43 1.80 -3.43
CA THR A 119 8.30 1.66 -4.36
C THR A 119 8.69 0.76 -5.51
N ILE A 120 7.87 -0.26 -5.75
CA ILE A 120 8.01 -1.19 -6.88
C ILE A 120 7.51 -0.53 -8.17
N VAL A 121 8.24 -0.71 -9.26
CA VAL A 121 7.84 -0.31 -10.62
C VAL A 121 7.05 -1.45 -11.26
N LEU A 122 5.77 -1.25 -11.60
CA LEU A 122 4.90 -2.31 -12.10
C LEU A 122 4.86 -2.43 -13.62
N GLU A 123 5.19 -1.36 -14.38
CA GLU A 123 5.09 -1.23 -15.85
C GLU A 123 5.52 -2.47 -16.67
N ASN A 124 6.49 -3.26 -16.19
CA ASN A 124 7.02 -4.44 -16.88
C ASN A 124 6.84 -5.77 -16.12
N THR A 125 5.93 -5.81 -15.17
CA THR A 125 5.71 -6.97 -14.29
C THR A 125 4.42 -7.72 -14.64
N ALA A 126 4.19 -8.86 -13.98
CA ALA A 126 2.91 -9.57 -14.06
C ALA A 126 1.69 -8.73 -13.61
N LEU A 127 1.92 -7.61 -12.92
CA LEU A 127 0.89 -6.67 -12.44
C LEU A 127 0.89 -5.33 -13.17
N ALA A 128 1.50 -5.24 -14.36
CA ALA A 128 1.54 -4.01 -15.16
C ALA A 128 0.17 -3.39 -15.44
N GLN A 129 -0.90 -4.21 -15.46
CA GLN A 129 -2.28 -3.70 -15.60
C GLN A 129 -2.73 -2.79 -14.44
N TYR A 130 -2.03 -2.80 -13.31
CA TYR A 130 -2.34 -1.99 -12.12
C TYR A 130 -1.34 -0.84 -11.93
N ASP A 131 -0.45 -0.54 -12.88
CA ASP A 131 0.63 0.44 -12.71
C ASP A 131 0.14 1.85 -12.31
N ASP A 132 -1.02 2.27 -12.82
CA ASP A 132 -1.65 3.56 -12.46
C ASP A 132 -2.55 3.48 -11.20
N ALA A 133 -2.76 2.29 -10.66
CA ALA A 133 -3.78 2.00 -9.67
C ALA A 133 -3.25 1.42 -8.35
N LEU A 134 -2.03 0.87 -8.35
CA LEU A 134 -1.42 0.17 -7.23
C LEU A 134 0.02 0.61 -7.04
N TRP A 135 0.37 0.99 -5.81
CA TRP A 135 1.75 1.09 -5.38
C TRP A 135 1.98 0.14 -4.20
N LEU A 136 3.03 -0.66 -4.33
CA LEU A 136 3.56 -1.50 -3.25
C LEU A 136 4.93 -0.97 -2.90
N ARG A 137 5.20 -0.81 -1.59
CA ARG A 137 6.49 -0.33 -1.11
C ARG A 137 7.12 -1.32 -0.16
N LEU A 138 8.40 -1.57 -0.39
CA LEU A 138 9.22 -2.47 0.39
C LEU A 138 10.02 -1.70 1.42
N ALA A 139 10.17 -2.26 2.61
CA ALA A 139 11.10 -1.77 3.62
C ALA A 139 11.97 -2.91 4.14
N PRO A 140 13.25 -2.65 4.40
CA PRO A 140 14.12 -3.58 5.11
C PRO A 140 13.73 -3.67 6.59
N SER A 141 14.09 -4.78 7.25
CA SER A 141 13.98 -4.88 8.70
C SER A 141 15.10 -4.10 9.40
N ASP A 142 14.82 -3.55 10.59
CA ASP A 142 15.83 -2.84 11.39
C ASP A 142 17.03 -3.75 11.71
N GLU A 143 16.77 -5.04 11.97
CA GLU A 143 17.78 -6.05 12.20
C GLU A 143 18.67 -6.28 10.97
N ALA A 144 18.08 -6.37 9.77
CA ALA A 144 18.84 -6.58 8.54
C ALA A 144 19.65 -5.33 8.16
N ILE A 145 19.13 -4.13 8.38
CA ILE A 145 19.90 -2.88 8.22
C ILE A 145 21.12 -2.90 9.15
N ALA A 146 20.93 -3.24 10.42
CA ALA A 146 22.03 -3.27 11.39
C ALA A 146 23.09 -4.34 11.05
N ALA A 147 22.66 -5.47 10.47
CA ALA A 147 23.55 -6.55 10.06
C ALA A 147 24.27 -6.28 8.72
N HIS A 148 23.65 -5.52 7.83
CA HIS A 148 24.07 -5.33 6.44
C HIS A 148 24.07 -3.85 6.02
N LEU A 149 24.68 -2.99 6.85
CA LEU A 149 24.69 -1.54 6.63
C LEU A 149 25.20 -1.14 5.25
N ASP A 150 26.29 -1.74 4.77
CA ASP A 150 26.86 -1.44 3.45
C ASP A 150 25.86 -1.74 2.31
N ALA A 151 25.06 -2.80 2.44
CA ALA A 151 24.03 -3.17 1.45
C ALA A 151 22.85 -2.19 1.49
N TYR A 152 22.47 -1.74 2.69
CA TYR A 152 21.45 -0.71 2.85
C TYR A 152 21.92 0.62 2.24
N GLU A 153 23.12 1.09 2.58
CA GLU A 153 23.69 2.33 2.02
C GLU A 153 23.81 2.28 0.49
N ALA A 154 24.15 1.11 -0.07
CA ALA A 154 24.24 0.92 -1.52
C ALA A 154 22.87 1.01 -2.24
N THR A 155 21.77 0.81 -1.52
CA THR A 155 20.40 0.80 -2.06
C THR A 155 19.57 2.02 -1.62
N MET A 156 20.22 3.05 -1.06
CA MET A 156 19.59 4.31 -0.66
C MET A 156 19.59 5.36 -1.79
N GLY A 157 18.65 6.29 -1.68
CA GLY A 157 18.56 7.48 -2.53
C GLY A 157 17.75 7.26 -3.81
N ASP A 158 17.92 8.16 -4.78
CA ASP A 158 17.06 8.29 -5.97
C ASP A 158 17.36 7.24 -7.07
N GLY A 159 18.09 6.18 -6.72
CA GLY A 159 18.42 5.10 -7.64
C GLY A 159 17.22 4.21 -7.94
N ILE A 160 17.28 3.52 -9.08
CA ILE A 160 16.40 2.41 -9.41
C ILE A 160 17.24 1.13 -9.36
N PHE A 161 16.76 0.13 -8.62
CA PHE A 161 17.47 -1.11 -8.34
C PHE A 161 16.65 -2.30 -8.85
N ALA A 162 17.31 -3.21 -9.56
CA ALA A 162 16.70 -4.44 -10.00
C ALA A 162 16.44 -5.36 -8.80
N SER A 163 15.32 -6.08 -8.82
CA SER A 163 14.95 -7.00 -7.74
C SER A 163 15.96 -8.13 -7.53
N SER A 164 16.80 -8.40 -8.52
CA SER A 164 17.91 -9.35 -8.45
C SER A 164 19.19 -8.80 -7.80
N ASP A 165 19.22 -7.53 -7.39
CA ASP A 165 20.40 -6.94 -6.74
C ASP A 165 20.75 -7.72 -5.44
N PRO A 166 21.99 -8.22 -5.30
CA PRO A 166 22.38 -8.99 -4.12
C PRO A 166 22.27 -8.19 -2.82
N ASN A 167 22.36 -6.86 -2.87
CA ASN A 167 22.20 -6.00 -1.70
C ASN A 167 20.77 -6.04 -1.17
N LEU A 168 19.75 -6.20 -2.02
CA LEU A 168 18.34 -6.27 -1.59
C LEU A 168 18.00 -7.59 -0.91
N THR A 169 18.66 -8.67 -1.33
CA THR A 169 18.36 -10.03 -0.83
C THR A 169 18.71 -10.19 0.64
N VAL A 170 19.75 -9.50 1.12
CA VAL A 170 20.21 -9.59 2.52
C VAL A 170 19.43 -8.67 3.46
N LEU A 171 18.55 -7.82 2.93
CA LEU A 171 17.82 -6.81 3.70
C LEU A 171 16.45 -7.27 4.21
N GLU A 172 16.10 -8.53 4.01
CA GLU A 172 14.87 -9.16 4.52
C GLU A 172 13.60 -8.31 4.26
N LEU A 173 13.46 -7.82 3.01
CA LEU A 173 12.43 -6.84 2.71
C LEU A 173 11.01 -7.39 2.91
N THR A 174 10.11 -6.51 3.33
CA THR A 174 8.67 -6.78 3.43
C THR A 174 7.87 -5.63 2.86
N VAL A 175 6.66 -5.90 2.36
CA VAL A 175 5.74 -4.84 1.94
C VAL A 175 5.27 -4.08 3.18
N TYR A 176 5.70 -2.83 3.34
CA TYR A 176 5.29 -2.00 4.48
C TYR A 176 4.08 -1.13 4.15
N GLU A 177 3.91 -0.76 2.88
CA GLU A 177 2.81 0.09 2.43
C GLU A 177 2.22 -0.42 1.12
N MET A 178 0.89 -0.39 1.07
CA MET A 178 0.09 -0.58 -0.13
C MET A 178 -0.76 0.67 -0.33
N VAL A 179 -0.84 1.17 -1.56
CA VAL A 179 -1.67 2.32 -1.92
C VAL A 179 -2.48 1.94 -3.14
N VAL A 180 -3.77 2.26 -3.13
CA VAL A 180 -4.68 2.03 -4.25
C VAL A 180 -5.28 3.36 -4.69
N SER A 181 -5.12 3.73 -5.96
CA SER A 181 -5.78 4.91 -6.54
C SER A 181 -7.09 4.52 -7.23
N PHE A 182 -8.05 5.44 -7.18
CA PHE A 182 -9.24 5.44 -8.03
C PHE A 182 -9.22 6.54 -9.09
N ASP A 183 -8.28 7.49 -9.00
CA ASP A 183 -8.01 8.49 -10.04
C ASP A 183 -7.09 7.84 -11.10
N VAL A 184 -7.60 6.80 -11.76
CA VAL A 184 -6.96 6.19 -12.93
C VAL A 184 -7.46 6.89 -14.19
N ASP A 185 -6.56 7.28 -15.10
CA ASP A 185 -6.98 7.85 -16.39
C ASP A 185 -7.65 6.74 -17.23
N PRO A 186 -8.84 7.00 -17.84
CA PRO A 186 -9.59 6.01 -18.61
C PRO A 186 -9.01 5.70 -19.99
#